data_AF-A0A087M189-F1
#
_entry.id   AF-A0A087M189-F1
#
_cell.length_a   1.000
_cell.length_b   1.000
_cell.length_c   1.000
_cell.angle_alpha   90.00
_cell.angle_beta   90.00
_cell.angle_gamma   90.00
#
_symmetry.space_group_name_H-M   'P 1'
#
loop_
_entity.id
_entity.type
_entity.pdbx_description
1 polymer ?
#
loop_
_entity_poly.entity_id
_entity_poly.type
_entity_poly.pdbx_seq_one_letter_code
_entity_poly.pdbx_strand_id
1 'polypeptide(L)'
;MNDIPHTMEFSLNFSFAQEGSFLATPDPVRLFEHRLNQSLRKHGLAGTPFAFAFDVNEHQRLHAHGVIVVQPELQKAVKLALRHAGGIVEGKAGSRQVMLKREADRHPSGWHRYTTMSHAKVRKLFADHSVSVDRTSYVSVPYRRMIK
;
A
#
# COMPACT_ATOMS: atom_id res chain seq x y z
N MET A 1 30.00 0.10 -0.27
CA MET A 1 28.89 0.30 0.68
C MET A 1 27.98 -0.91 0.54
N ASN A 2 27.55 -1.53 1.63
CA ASN A 2 26.77 -2.77 1.55
C ASN A 2 25.33 -2.45 1.13
N ASP A 3 25.01 -2.67 -0.14
CA ASP A 3 23.70 -2.50 -0.78
C ASP A 3 22.72 -3.61 -0.37
N ILE A 4 22.45 -3.73 0.93
CA ILE A 4 21.47 -4.69 1.43
C ILE A 4 20.07 -4.07 1.25
N PRO A 5 19.14 -4.73 0.53
CA PRO A 5 17.76 -4.27 0.44
C PRO A 5 17.16 -4.12 1.84
N HIS A 6 16.53 -2.99 2.10
CA HIS A 6 15.86 -2.75 3.37
C HIS A 6 14.34 -2.85 3.21
N THR A 7 13.68 -3.36 4.24
CA THR A 7 12.22 -3.29 4.33
C THR A 7 11.86 -1.89 4.78
N MET A 8 11.05 -1.20 3.98
CA MET A 8 10.51 0.11 4.30
C MET A 8 9.02 0.00 4.55
N GLU A 9 8.55 0.56 5.67
CA GLU A 9 7.12 0.73 5.91
C GLU A 9 6.60 1.92 5.13
N PHE A 10 5.40 1.80 4.57
CA PHE A 10 4.71 2.90 3.92
C PHE A 10 3.30 3.10 4.46
N SER A 11 2.88 4.36 4.46
CA SER A 11 1.46 4.76 4.52
C SER A 11 1.17 5.59 3.26
N LEU A 12 0.07 5.27 2.59
CA LEU A 12 -0.35 5.86 1.33
C LEU A 12 -1.80 6.32 1.44
N ASN A 13 -2.01 7.63 1.40
CA ASN A 13 -3.33 8.23 1.24
C ASN A 13 -3.71 8.23 -0.25
N PHE A 14 -4.94 7.82 -0.55
CA PHE A 14 -5.46 7.84 -1.90
C PHE A 14 -6.01 9.22 -2.27
N SER A 15 -5.89 9.58 -3.55
CA SER A 15 -6.71 10.67 -4.11
C SER A 15 -8.18 10.29 -4.06
N PHE A 16 -9.07 11.28 -4.01
CA PHE A 16 -10.53 11.05 -4.00
C PHE A 16 -11.00 10.18 -5.18
N ALA A 17 -10.48 10.45 -6.38
CA ALA A 17 -10.82 9.67 -7.58
C ALA A 17 -10.37 8.21 -7.43
N GLN A 18 -9.18 7.98 -6.88
CA GLN A 18 -8.64 6.64 -6.72
C GLN A 18 -9.37 5.85 -5.63
N GLU A 19 -9.69 6.50 -4.52
CA GLU A 19 -10.52 5.94 -3.46
C GLU A 19 -11.92 5.57 -3.99
N GLY A 20 -12.59 6.47 -4.71
CA GLY A 20 -13.89 6.18 -5.33
C GLY A 20 -13.83 4.98 -6.27
N SER A 21 -12.75 4.85 -7.06
CA SER A 21 -12.54 3.67 -7.91
C SER A 21 -12.36 2.37 -7.12
N PHE A 22 -11.75 2.42 -5.94
CA PHE A 22 -11.65 1.23 -5.07
C PHE A 22 -12.98 0.91 -4.43
N LEU A 23 -13.71 1.91 -3.93
CA LEU A 23 -15.01 1.75 -3.29
C LEU A 23 -16.13 1.32 -4.26
N ALA A 24 -15.89 1.36 -5.57
CA ALA A 24 -16.83 0.93 -6.59
C ALA A 24 -16.48 -0.41 -7.26
N THR A 25 -15.37 -1.06 -6.87
CA THR A 25 -14.94 -2.32 -7.52
C THR A 25 -15.12 -3.53 -6.60
N PRO A 26 -15.55 -4.70 -7.11
CA PRO A 26 -15.69 -5.92 -6.31
C PRO A 26 -14.38 -6.47 -5.73
N ASP A 27 -13.23 -6.21 -6.37
CA ASP A 27 -11.92 -6.69 -5.89
C ASP A 27 -10.90 -5.52 -5.81
N PRO A 28 -11.04 -4.65 -4.80
CA PRO A 28 -10.22 -3.44 -4.68
C PRO A 28 -8.76 -3.79 -4.39
N VAL A 29 -8.51 -4.94 -3.75
CA VAL A 29 -7.15 -5.43 -3.50
C VAL A 29 -6.45 -5.77 -4.82
N ARG A 30 -7.12 -6.50 -5.73
CA ARG A 30 -6.55 -6.77 -7.06
C ARG A 30 -6.34 -5.50 -7.86
N LEU A 31 -7.28 -4.56 -7.78
CA LEU A 31 -7.16 -3.29 -8.49
C LEU A 31 -5.95 -2.49 -8.00
N PHE A 32 -5.76 -2.37 -6.69
CA PHE A 32 -4.60 -1.67 -6.14
C PHE A 32 -3.29 -2.42 -6.38
N GLU A 33 -3.27 -3.75 -6.24
CA GLU A 33 -2.13 -4.60 -6.61
C GLU A 33 -1.68 -4.33 -8.05
N HIS A 34 -2.63 -4.33 -9.00
CA HIS A 34 -2.33 -4.12 -10.41
C HIS A 34 -1.76 -2.71 -10.65
N ARG A 35 -2.38 -1.68 -10.05
CA ARG A 35 -1.92 -0.29 -10.12
C ARG A 35 -0.53 -0.11 -9.52
N LEU A 36 -0.27 -0.68 -8.36
CA LEU A 36 1.03 -0.60 -7.70
C LEU A 36 2.10 -1.30 -8.54
N ASN A 37 1.84 -2.50 -9.03
CA ASN A 37 2.76 -3.20 -9.94
C ASN A 37 3.04 -2.40 -11.22
N GLN A 38 2.01 -1.85 -11.86
CA GLN A 38 2.17 -1.03 -13.06
C GLN A 38 3.01 0.22 -12.76
N SER A 39 2.76 0.87 -11.63
CA SER A 39 3.49 2.06 -11.21
C SER A 39 4.95 1.76 -10.88
N LEU A 40 5.22 0.68 -10.15
CA LEU A 40 6.58 0.21 -9.85
C LEU A 40 7.35 -0.07 -11.16
N ARG A 41 6.74 -0.81 -12.09
CA ARG A 41 7.36 -1.07 -13.42
C ARG A 41 7.71 0.22 -14.16
N LYS A 42 6.81 1.21 -14.18
CA LYS A 42 7.06 2.52 -14.83
C LYS A 42 8.24 3.28 -14.23
N HIS A 43 8.59 3.01 -12.97
CA HIS A 43 9.71 3.65 -12.27
C HIS A 43 10.96 2.76 -12.18
N GLY A 44 11.05 1.70 -13.00
CA GLY A 44 12.21 0.80 -13.01
C GLY A 44 12.27 -0.18 -11.83
N LEU A 45 11.17 -0.35 -11.09
CA LEU A 45 11.06 -1.17 -9.87
C LEU A 45 10.26 -2.45 -10.12
N ALA A 46 10.40 -3.03 -11.31
CA ALA A 46 9.68 -4.25 -11.66
C ALA A 46 10.11 -5.42 -10.74
N GLY A 47 9.14 -6.14 -10.18
CA GLY A 47 9.41 -7.29 -9.32
C GLY A 47 9.78 -6.95 -7.88
N THR A 48 9.76 -5.67 -7.49
CA THR A 48 10.01 -5.24 -6.10
C THR A 48 9.06 -5.96 -5.12
N PRO A 49 9.58 -6.65 -4.09
CA PRO A 49 8.75 -7.30 -3.08
C PRO A 49 7.97 -6.29 -2.24
N PHE A 50 6.65 -6.48 -2.12
CA PHE A 50 5.80 -5.69 -1.24
C PHE A 50 4.66 -6.49 -0.61
N ALA A 51 4.06 -5.92 0.45
CA ALA A 51 2.77 -6.30 1.00
C ALA A 51 2.00 -5.04 1.40
N PHE A 52 0.66 -5.06 1.33
CA PHE A 52 -0.17 -3.93 1.75
C PHE A 52 -1.52 -4.37 2.29
N ALA A 53 -2.12 -3.55 3.14
CA ALA A 53 -3.46 -3.69 3.66
C ALA A 53 -4.17 -2.34 3.53
N PHE A 54 -5.46 -2.39 3.20
CA PHE A 54 -6.32 -1.24 3.35
C PHE A 54 -6.61 -0.97 4.82
N ASP A 55 -6.83 0.29 5.11
CA ASP A 55 -7.17 0.81 6.42
C ASP A 55 -8.12 2.01 6.26
N VAL A 56 -8.82 2.38 7.33
CA VAL A 56 -9.77 3.49 7.36
C VAL A 56 -9.33 4.46 8.45
N ASN A 57 -9.05 5.71 8.06
CA ASN A 57 -8.65 6.73 9.02
C ASN A 57 -9.86 7.29 9.80
N GLU A 58 -9.59 8.21 10.73
CA GLU A 58 -10.61 8.86 11.57
C GLU A 58 -11.68 9.63 10.76
N HIS A 59 -11.37 10.03 9.52
CA HIS A 59 -12.30 10.72 8.62
C HIS A 59 -13.06 9.77 7.69
N GLN A 60 -13.11 8.46 7.99
CA GLN A 60 -13.74 7.44 7.15
C GLN A 60 -13.13 7.34 5.74
N ARG A 61 -11.86 7.71 5.58
CA ARG A 61 -11.17 7.65 4.29
C ARG A 61 -10.34 6.38 4.17
N LEU A 62 -10.41 5.77 3.00
CA LEU A 62 -9.61 4.61 2.63
C LEU A 62 -8.16 5.04 2.39
N HIS A 63 -7.23 4.29 2.96
CA HIS A 63 -5.79 4.43 2.70
C HIS A 63 -5.12 3.06 2.75
N ALA A 64 -3.84 2.98 2.40
CA ALA A 64 -3.07 1.73 2.48
C ALA A 64 -1.85 1.88 3.38
N HIS A 65 -1.61 0.83 4.17
CA HIS A 65 -0.35 0.61 4.87
C HIS A 65 0.35 -0.60 4.28
N GLY A 66 1.67 -0.59 4.27
CA GLY A 66 2.41 -1.69 3.70
C GLY A 66 3.88 -1.68 4.00
N VAL A 67 4.53 -2.68 3.43
CA VAL A 67 5.98 -2.85 3.43
C VAL A 67 6.45 -3.05 2.01
N ILE A 68 7.62 -2.52 1.71
CA ILE A 68 8.28 -2.68 0.41
C ILE A 68 9.77 -2.89 0.63
N VAL A 69 10.34 -3.88 -0.04
CA VAL A 69 11.76 -4.22 0.07
C VAL A 69 12.50 -3.59 -1.09
N VAL A 70 13.35 -2.61 -0.81
CA VAL A 70 14.05 -1.86 -1.84
C VAL A 70 15.44 -1.46 -1.36
N GLN A 71 16.35 -1.27 -2.32
CA GLN A 71 17.63 -0.65 -2.03
C GLN A 71 17.42 0.82 -1.59
N PRO A 72 18.18 1.30 -0.59
CA PRO A 72 17.95 2.61 0.04
C PRO A 72 18.01 3.81 -0.92
N GLU A 73 18.81 3.75 -1.97
CA GLU A 73 18.97 4.79 -2.99
C GLU A 73 17.73 4.92 -3.91
N LEU A 74 16.93 3.87 -4.02
CA LEU A 74 15.69 3.86 -4.80
C LEU A 74 14.47 4.38 -4.01
N GLN A 75 14.65 4.84 -2.77
CA GLN A 75 13.57 5.38 -1.93
C GLN A 75 12.76 6.48 -2.62
N LYS A 76 13.41 7.36 -3.39
CA LYS A 76 12.71 8.42 -4.15
C LYS A 76 11.81 7.83 -5.24
N ALA A 77 12.30 6.84 -5.98
CA ALA A 77 11.54 6.15 -7.03
C ALA A 77 10.34 5.39 -6.43
N VAL A 78 10.52 4.72 -5.28
CA VAL A 78 9.43 4.07 -4.54
C VAL A 78 8.37 5.07 -4.11
N LYS A 79 8.78 6.23 -3.56
CA LYS A 79 7.83 7.27 -3.15
C LYS A 79 7.00 7.77 -4.33
N LEU A 80 7.63 7.99 -5.49
CA LEU A 80 6.91 8.37 -6.72
C LEU A 80 5.95 7.26 -7.18
N ALA A 81 6.42 6.01 -7.23
CA ALA A 81 5.59 4.88 -7.63
C ALA A 81 4.34 4.73 -6.73
N LEU A 82 4.49 4.88 -5.41
CA LEU A 82 3.38 4.85 -4.46
C LEU A 82 2.39 6.01 -4.69
N ARG A 83 2.89 7.23 -4.93
CA ARG A 83 2.02 8.39 -5.26
C ARG A 83 1.21 8.17 -6.53
N HIS A 84 1.85 7.65 -7.57
CA HIS A 84 1.16 7.32 -8.82
C HIS A 84 0.14 6.20 -8.63
N ALA A 85 0.45 5.17 -7.84
CA ALA A 85 -0.46 4.06 -7.56
C ALA A 85 -1.72 4.50 -6.77
N GLY A 86 -1.57 5.47 -5.86
CA GLY A 86 -2.67 6.05 -5.10
C GLY A 86 -3.44 7.19 -5.80
N GLY A 87 -3.06 7.51 -7.05
CA GLY A 87 -3.53 8.70 -7.76
C GLY A 87 -2.89 9.97 -7.19
N ILE A 88 -2.27 10.78 -8.04
CA ILE A 88 -1.48 11.94 -7.61
C ILE A 88 -2.37 12.92 -6.85
N VAL A 89 -1.98 13.25 -5.62
CA VAL A 89 -2.56 14.35 -4.85
C VAL A 89 -1.70 15.59 -5.07
N GLU A 90 -2.32 16.66 -5.57
CA GLU A 90 -1.67 17.94 -5.83
C GLU A 90 -1.74 18.89 -4.63
N GLY A 91 -0.98 20.00 -4.71
CA GLY A 91 -0.95 21.04 -3.68
C GLY A 91 -0.36 20.59 -2.33
N LYS A 92 -0.70 21.32 -1.27
CA LYS A 92 -0.14 21.13 0.08
C LYS A 92 -0.41 19.73 0.66
N ALA A 93 -1.50 19.07 0.24
CA ALA A 93 -1.84 17.73 0.69
C ALA A 93 -0.92 16.64 0.10
N GLY A 94 -0.32 16.90 -1.07
CA GLY A 94 0.54 15.94 -1.77
C GLY A 94 1.80 15.53 -1.00
N SER A 95 2.33 16.39 -0.13
CA SER A 95 3.49 16.06 0.70
C SER A 95 3.20 14.97 1.74
N ARG A 96 1.93 14.88 2.18
CA ARG A 96 1.42 13.89 3.15
C ARG A 96 0.83 12.65 2.49
N GLN A 97 0.90 12.57 1.15
CA GLN A 97 0.32 11.44 0.41
C GLN A 97 1.04 10.13 0.74
N VAL A 98 2.39 10.17 0.80
CA VAL A 98 3.23 9.00 1.08
C VAL A 98 4.18 9.30 2.22
N MET A 99 4.07 8.53 3.29
CA MET A 99 5.06 8.44 4.36
C MET A 99 5.86 7.15 4.18
N LEU A 100 7.19 7.24 4.25
CA LEU A 100 8.10 6.11 4.24
C LEU A 100 8.93 6.11 5.52
N LYS A 101 9.03 4.98 6.20
CA LYS A 101 9.88 4.80 7.38
C LYS A 101 10.87 3.66 7.14
N ARG A 102 12.14 3.90 7.52
CA ARG A 102 13.27 2.97 7.30
C ARG A 102 13.33 1.85 8.34
N GLU A 103 12.66 2.03 9.47
CA GLU A 103 12.55 1.03 10.52
C GLU A 103 11.21 0.32 10.35
N ALA A 104 11.26 -0.92 9.85
CA ALA A 104 10.24 -1.87 10.19
C ALA A 104 10.53 -2.32 11.63
N ASP A 105 10.12 -1.52 12.62
CA ASP A 105 10.04 -1.99 14.02
C ASP A 105 9.14 -3.22 14.16
N ARG A 106 8.43 -3.57 13.08
CA ARG A 106 7.51 -4.67 12.98
C ARG A 106 8.16 -5.80 12.17
N HIS A 107 8.69 -6.76 12.92
CA HIS A 107 8.92 -8.13 12.47
C HIS A 107 7.73 -8.61 11.60
N PRO A 108 7.90 -9.54 10.63
CA PRO A 108 6.81 -10.05 9.78
C PRO A 108 5.52 -10.45 10.52
N SER A 109 5.63 -10.88 11.79
CA SER A 109 4.51 -11.16 12.71
C SER A 109 3.69 -9.92 13.11
N GLY A 110 4.30 -8.74 13.18
CA GLY A 110 3.61 -7.46 13.45
C GLY A 110 2.69 -7.02 12.31
N TRP A 111 2.94 -7.49 11.10
CA TRP A 111 2.11 -7.22 9.93
C TRP A 111 0.77 -7.97 9.99
N HIS A 112 0.76 -9.21 10.53
CA HIS A 112 -0.46 -9.97 10.79
C HIS A 112 -1.40 -9.23 11.75
N ARG A 113 -0.88 -8.70 12.86
CA ARG A 113 -1.67 -7.90 13.83
C ARG A 113 -2.18 -6.58 13.23
N TYR A 114 -1.44 -5.97 12.31
CA TYR A 114 -1.89 -4.75 11.66
C TYR A 114 -3.02 -4.99 10.66
N THR A 115 -2.98 -6.10 9.93
CA THR A 115 -4.09 -6.48 9.06
C THR A 115 -5.38 -6.61 9.87
N THR A 116 -5.37 -7.32 11.00
CA THR A 116 -6.60 -7.68 11.71
C THR A 116 -7.33 -6.52 12.39
N MET A 117 -6.64 -5.48 12.88
CA MET A 117 -7.27 -4.38 13.64
C MET A 117 -8.21 -3.51 12.80
N SER A 118 -7.92 -3.34 11.51
CA SER A 118 -8.69 -2.45 10.63
C SER A 118 -9.65 -3.20 9.72
N HIS A 119 -9.61 -4.54 9.68
CA HIS A 119 -10.45 -5.35 8.81
C HIS A 119 -11.95 -5.06 8.96
N ALA A 120 -12.46 -4.94 10.19
CA ALA A 120 -13.88 -4.68 10.43
C ALA A 120 -14.30 -3.31 9.86
N LYS A 121 -13.49 -2.26 10.09
CA LYS A 121 -13.76 -0.91 9.59
C LYS A 121 -13.69 -0.85 8.07
N VAL A 122 -12.67 -1.49 7.49
CA VAL A 122 -12.49 -1.56 6.03
C VAL A 122 -13.66 -2.29 5.38
N ARG A 123 -14.03 -3.47 5.89
CA ARG A 123 -15.19 -4.22 5.38
C ARG A 123 -16.48 -3.44 5.50
N LYS A 124 -16.68 -2.74 6.63
CA LYS A 124 -17.83 -1.86 6.81
C LYS A 124 -17.85 -0.74 5.77
N LEU A 125 -16.72 -0.05 5.56
CA LEU A 125 -16.64 1.03 4.57
C LEU A 125 -16.99 0.54 3.16
N PHE A 126 -16.49 -0.62 2.74
CA PHE A 126 -16.85 -1.22 1.45
C PHE A 126 -18.33 -1.63 1.41
N ALA A 127 -18.86 -2.24 2.46
CA ALA A 127 -20.27 -2.63 2.55
C ALA A 127 -21.22 -1.41 2.47
N ASP A 128 -20.85 -0.29 3.10
CA ASP A 128 -21.59 0.98 3.02
C ASP A 128 -21.62 1.53 1.57
N HIS A 129 -20.69 1.09 0.70
CA HIS A 129 -20.66 1.37 -0.74
C HIS A 129 -21.22 0.22 -1.59
N SER A 130 -21.95 -0.72 -0.99
CA SER A 130 -22.50 -1.90 -1.67
C SER A 130 -21.45 -2.81 -2.33
N VAL A 131 -20.22 -2.80 -1.80
CA VAL A 131 -19.12 -3.68 -2.23
C VAL A 131 -18.84 -4.71 -1.15
N SER A 132 -18.94 -5.99 -1.50
CA SER A 132 -18.47 -7.08 -0.65
C SER A 132 -17.00 -7.38 -0.97
N VAL A 133 -16.14 -7.41 0.05
CA VAL A 133 -14.71 -7.70 -0.12
C VAL A 133 -14.31 -8.95 0.67
N ASP A 134 -13.76 -9.93 -0.03
CA ASP A 134 -13.23 -11.15 0.61
C ASP A 134 -11.89 -10.88 1.32
N ARG A 135 -11.12 -9.96 0.75
CA ARG A 135 -9.77 -9.61 1.18
C ARG A 135 -9.58 -8.11 1.28
N THR A 136 -8.76 -7.72 2.24
CA THR A 136 -8.39 -6.33 2.55
C THR A 136 -6.88 -6.12 2.50
N SER A 137 -6.12 -7.16 2.18
CA SER A 137 -4.67 -7.16 2.14
C SER A 137 -4.12 -8.06 1.05
N TYR A 138 -2.86 -7.84 0.70
CA TYR A 138 -2.12 -8.57 -0.30
C TYR A 138 -0.65 -8.70 0.07
N VAL A 139 -0.06 -9.85 -0.28
CA VAL A 139 1.37 -10.12 -0.15
C VAL A 139 1.87 -10.62 -1.50
N SER A 140 2.80 -9.87 -2.09
CA SER A 140 3.37 -10.20 -3.40
C SER A 140 4.14 -11.51 -3.39
N VAL A 141 4.16 -12.21 -4.53
CA VAL A 141 4.91 -13.47 -4.67
C VAL A 141 6.40 -13.31 -4.32
N PRO A 142 7.13 -12.26 -4.77
CA PRO A 142 8.50 -12.04 -4.35
C PRO A 142 8.63 -11.89 -2.83
N TYR A 143 7.71 -11.17 -2.18
CA TYR A 143 7.75 -10.97 -0.72
C TYR A 143 7.48 -12.28 0.03
N ARG A 144 6.53 -13.12 -0.43
CA ARG A 144 6.27 -14.45 0.16
C ARG A 144 7.48 -15.38 0.11
N ARG A 145 8.33 -15.25 -0.90
CA ARG A 145 9.56 -16.07 -1.03
C ARG A 145 10.66 -15.63 -0.07
N MET A 146 10.62 -14.41 0.44
CA MET A 146 11.60 -13.87 1.39
C MET A 146 11.32 -14.23 2.84
N ILE A 147 10.06 -14.52 3.17
CA ILE A 147 9.61 -14.80 4.55
C ILE A 147 9.46 -16.30 4.84
N LYS A 148 9.85 -17.16 3.90
CA LYS A 148 9.93 -18.61 4.06
C LYS A 148 11.36 -18.99 4.37
#